data_AF-A0A1H3JPG6-F1
#
_entry.id   AF-A0A1H3JPG6-F1
#
_cell.length_a   1.000
_cell.length_b   1.000
_cell.length_c   1.000
_cell.angle_alpha   90.00
_cell.angle_beta   90.00
_cell.angle_gamma   90.00
#
_symmetry.space_group_name_H-M   'P 1'
#
loop_
_entity.id
_entity.type
_entity.pdbx_description
1 polymer ?
#
loop_
_entity_poly.entity_id
_entity_poly.type
_entity_poly.pdbx_seq_one_letter_code
_entity_poly.pdbx_strand_id
1 'polypeptide(L)'
;MPSAVILLHNANQLADDDRDRFLACLSTEEVLRYQRFLRPLRQREFLLGRILLRFAVARLAGVATDAVCVTERKNQAPLVQLPATSATPPHFSLSHSRGWVACAVSADTALGLDIETLDAERDVDAIGRAAFSVAESNWLASRPAGDKVADFYTLWSSKEAIFKLMSAQAGGAAPPDQVAAGVCLRSGPGWHARTWSQQGLAMTLCSGDRLQSVARICLRGATPSAWSQQLS
;
A
#
# COMPACT_ATOMS: atom_id res chain seq x y z
N MET A 1 8.78 -1.52 -20.36
CA MET A 1 8.64 -2.63 -19.39
C MET A 1 8.01 -2.05 -18.14
N PRO A 2 7.08 -2.77 -17.49
CA PRO A 2 6.30 -2.22 -16.41
C PRO A 2 7.20 -1.82 -15.25
N SER A 3 6.97 -0.62 -14.72
CA SER A 3 7.67 -0.07 -13.56
C SER A 3 6.65 0.48 -12.57
N ALA A 4 7.01 0.51 -11.29
CA ALA A 4 6.16 1.06 -10.25
C ALA A 4 6.90 2.09 -9.40
N VAL A 5 6.15 3.01 -8.82
CA VAL A 5 6.64 3.94 -7.80
C VAL A 5 5.82 3.71 -6.54
N ILE A 6 6.50 3.57 -5.40
CA ILE A 6 5.89 3.55 -4.08
C ILE A 6 6.27 4.86 -3.40
N LEU A 7 5.29 5.69 -3.11
CA LEU A 7 5.45 6.87 -2.28
C LEU A 7 5.07 6.50 -0.84
N LEU A 8 5.90 6.90 0.12
CA LEU A 8 5.68 6.69 1.55
C LEU A 8 5.73 8.01 2.29
N HIS A 9 4.84 8.19 3.26
CA HIS A 9 4.87 9.35 4.16
C HIS A 9 4.33 8.97 5.54
N ASN A 10 4.84 9.63 6.59
CA ASN A 10 4.39 9.42 7.95
C ASN A 10 3.29 10.45 8.33
N ALA A 11 2.08 9.98 8.61
CA ALA A 11 0.92 10.78 8.98
C ALA A 11 1.09 11.53 10.32
N ASN A 12 2.04 11.11 11.17
CA ASN A 12 2.36 11.83 12.40
C ASN A 12 3.12 13.15 12.14
N GLN A 13 3.67 13.33 10.93
CA GLN A 13 4.38 14.54 10.54
C GLN A 13 3.46 15.61 9.93
N LEU A 14 2.15 15.37 9.84
CA LEU A 14 1.19 16.37 9.39
C LEU A 14 0.92 17.39 10.50
N ALA A 15 1.17 18.67 10.22
CA ALA A 15 0.76 19.77 11.08
C ALA A 15 -0.76 20.02 10.93
N ASP A 16 -1.35 20.74 11.88
CA ASP A 16 -2.79 21.00 11.87
C ASP A 16 -3.21 21.91 10.68
N ASP A 17 -2.38 22.89 10.32
CA ASP A 17 -2.63 23.72 9.14
C ASP A 17 -2.67 22.89 7.84
N ASP A 18 -1.81 21.87 7.74
CA ASP A 18 -1.80 20.96 6.59
C ASP A 18 -3.02 20.04 6.58
N ARG A 19 -3.49 19.62 7.76
CA ARG A 19 -4.72 18.84 7.90
C ARG A 19 -5.91 19.59 7.33
N ASP A 20 -6.09 20.86 7.68
CA ASP A 20 -7.24 21.63 7.24
C ASP A 20 -7.21 21.89 5.73
N ARG A 21 -6.01 22.15 5.18
CA ARG A 21 -5.79 22.24 3.72
C ARG A 21 -6.11 20.92 3.01
N PHE A 22 -5.70 19.79 3.57
CA PHE A 22 -5.98 18.47 3.01
C PHE A 22 -7.47 18.11 3.08
N LEU A 23 -8.16 18.49 4.16
CA LEU A 23 -9.60 18.30 4.29
C LEU A 23 -10.36 19.07 3.21
N ALA A 24 -9.90 20.27 2.85
CA ALA A 24 -10.48 21.05 1.75
C ALA A 24 -10.33 20.40 0.37
N CYS A 25 -9.42 19.43 0.20
CA CYS A 25 -9.26 18.66 -1.05
C CYS A 25 -10.17 17.43 -1.14
N LEU A 26 -10.83 17.04 -0.05
CA LEU A 26 -11.69 15.86 -0.02
C LEU A 26 -13.07 16.18 -0.59
N SER A 27 -13.66 15.21 -1.30
CA SER A 27 -15.08 15.24 -1.64
C SER A 27 -15.95 15.08 -0.39
N THR A 28 -17.23 15.43 -0.49
CA THR A 28 -18.21 15.23 0.59
C THR A 28 -18.24 13.79 1.10
N GLU A 29 -18.17 12.80 0.20
CA GLU A 29 -18.15 11.37 0.58
C GLU A 29 -16.89 11.00 1.37
N GLU A 30 -15.73 11.51 0.96
CA GLU A 30 -14.48 11.29 1.67
C GLU A 30 -14.46 11.97 3.04
N VAL A 31 -15.03 13.18 3.16
CA VAL A 31 -15.19 13.87 4.45
C VAL A 31 -16.08 13.05 5.38
N LEU A 32 -17.21 12.55 4.89
CA LEU A 32 -18.10 11.68 5.67
C LEU A 32 -17.39 10.41 6.13
N ARG A 33 -16.56 9.78 5.27
CA ARG A 33 -15.77 8.61 5.64
C ARG A 33 -14.68 8.96 6.67
N TYR A 34 -14.00 10.08 6.49
CA TYR A 34 -12.99 10.59 7.42
C TYR A 34 -13.56 10.77 8.84
N GLN A 35 -14.75 11.38 8.95
CA GLN A 35 -15.42 11.64 10.23
C GLN A 35 -15.84 10.36 10.98
N ARG A 36 -15.98 9.22 10.29
CA ARG A 36 -16.36 7.94 10.91
C ARG A 36 -15.23 7.26 11.68
N PHE A 37 -13.97 7.65 11.46
CA PHE A 37 -12.85 7.07 12.20
C PHE A 37 -12.79 7.62 13.62
N LEU A 38 -12.92 6.73 14.61
CA LEU A 38 -12.88 7.10 16.03
C LEU A 38 -11.47 7.40 16.54
N ARG A 39 -10.44 6.79 15.92
CA ARG A 39 -9.04 6.96 16.33
C ARG A 39 -8.41 8.11 15.54
N PRO A 40 -7.83 9.14 16.19
CA PRO A 40 -7.19 10.26 15.50
C PRO A 40 -6.09 9.83 14.52
N LEU A 41 -5.30 8.80 14.86
CA LEU A 41 -4.30 8.27 13.95
C LEU A 41 -4.91 7.71 12.66
N ARG A 42 -6.05 7.01 12.75
CA ARG A 42 -6.75 6.49 11.56
C ARG A 42 -7.29 7.62 10.67
N GLN A 43 -7.78 8.69 11.29
CA GLN A 43 -8.18 9.90 10.56
C GLN A 43 -7.01 10.49 9.77
N ARG A 44 -5.84 10.65 10.40
CA ARG A 44 -4.63 11.15 9.76
C ARG A 44 -4.13 10.23 8.64
N GLU A 45 -4.09 8.92 8.87
CA GLU A 45 -3.71 7.92 7.86
C GLU A 45 -4.65 7.94 6.64
N PHE A 46 -5.97 8.03 6.87
CA PHE A 46 -6.95 8.11 5.81
C PHE A 46 -6.80 9.38 4.98
N LEU A 47 -6.70 10.53 5.65
CA LEU A 47 -6.53 11.83 5.02
C LEU A 47 -5.26 11.84 4.15
N LEU A 48 -4.12 11.46 4.72
CA LEU A 48 -2.86 11.37 3.99
C LEU A 48 -2.95 10.39 2.82
N GLY A 49 -3.61 9.25 2.98
CA GLY A 49 -3.79 8.27 1.92
C GLY A 49 -4.54 8.81 0.70
N ARG A 50 -5.53 9.68 0.93
CA ARG A 50 -6.28 10.35 -0.15
C ARG A 50 -5.48 11.42 -0.87
N ILE A 51 -4.68 12.19 -0.15
CA ILE A 51 -3.80 13.18 -0.76
C ILE A 51 -2.66 12.51 -1.53
N LEU A 52 -2.05 11.47 -0.94
CA LEU A 52 -0.97 10.72 -1.57
C LEU A 52 -1.46 9.99 -2.83
N LEU A 53 -2.69 9.45 -2.81
CA LEU A 53 -3.33 8.86 -3.98
C LEU A 53 -3.47 9.88 -5.12
N ARG A 54 -4.10 11.04 -4.84
CA ARG A 54 -4.28 12.11 -5.85
C ARG A 54 -2.94 12.55 -6.41
N PHE A 55 -1.96 12.77 -5.55
CA PHE A 55 -0.62 13.20 -5.95
C PHE A 55 0.08 12.15 -6.84
N ALA A 56 0.08 10.88 -6.44
CA ALA A 56 0.74 9.81 -7.19
C ALA A 56 0.11 9.59 -8.56
N VAL A 57 -1.23 9.56 -8.61
CA VAL A 57 -2.00 9.42 -9.85
C VAL A 57 -1.77 10.63 -10.76
N ALA A 58 -1.91 11.85 -10.24
CA ALA A 58 -1.77 13.08 -11.01
C ALA A 58 -0.40 13.17 -11.66
N ARG A 59 0.64 12.87 -10.89
CA ARG A 59 2.02 12.87 -11.37
C ARG A 59 2.24 11.87 -12.50
N LEU A 60 1.75 10.63 -12.34
CA LEU A 60 1.95 9.60 -13.34
C LEU A 60 1.11 9.83 -14.61
N ALA A 61 -0.07 10.43 -14.46
CA ALA A 61 -0.96 10.76 -15.58
C ALA A 61 -0.64 12.12 -16.25
N GLY A 62 0.24 12.94 -15.66
CA GLY A 62 0.58 14.26 -16.19
C GLY A 62 -0.54 15.30 -16.04
N VAL A 63 -1.35 15.21 -14.99
CA VAL A 63 -2.46 16.15 -14.71
C VAL A 63 -2.25 16.89 -13.39
N ALA A 64 -3.07 17.92 -13.14
CA ALA A 64 -3.09 18.60 -11.85
C ALA A 64 -3.68 17.71 -10.74
N THR A 65 -3.23 17.87 -9.50
CA THR A 65 -3.66 17.03 -8.36
C THR A 65 -5.15 17.19 -8.02
N ASP A 66 -5.69 18.40 -8.20
CA ASP A 66 -7.10 18.74 -8.01
C ASP A 66 -8.00 18.22 -9.14
N ALA A 67 -7.43 17.87 -10.30
CA ALA A 67 -8.14 17.24 -11.40
C ALA A 67 -8.40 15.73 -11.18
N VAL A 68 -7.83 15.13 -10.13
CA VAL A 68 -8.02 13.71 -9.80
C VAL A 68 -9.23 13.55 -8.89
N CYS A 69 -10.31 13.02 -9.45
CA CYS A 69 -11.53 12.70 -8.72
C CYS A 69 -11.41 11.32 -8.06
N VAL A 70 -11.78 11.23 -6.78
CA VAL A 70 -11.76 10.00 -6.00
C VAL A 70 -13.16 9.73 -5.45
N THR A 71 -13.72 8.57 -5.77
CA THR A 71 -15.04 8.13 -5.27
C THR A 71 -14.87 6.96 -4.33
N GLU A 72 -15.53 7.02 -3.17
CA GLU A 72 -15.46 5.96 -2.18
C GLU A 72 -16.30 4.76 -2.60
N ARG A 73 -15.78 3.55 -2.38
CA ARG A 73 -16.50 2.31 -2.65
C ARG A 73 -16.51 1.43 -1.41
N LYS A 74 -17.66 0.84 -1.10
CA LYS A 74 -17.82 -0.06 0.04
C LYS A 74 -17.00 -1.34 -0.21
N ASN A 75 -16.13 -1.69 0.75
CA ASN A 75 -15.30 -2.89 0.74
C ASN A 75 -14.41 -3.05 -0.51
N GLN A 76 -14.06 -1.94 -1.17
CA GLN A 76 -13.20 -1.93 -2.35
C GLN A 76 -12.21 -0.78 -2.27
N ALA A 77 -11.15 -0.83 -3.09
CA ALA A 77 -10.33 0.34 -3.35
C ALA A 77 -11.20 1.49 -3.88
N PRO A 78 -10.88 2.77 -3.60
CA PRO A 78 -11.62 3.88 -4.20
C PRO A 78 -11.56 3.81 -5.72
N LEU A 79 -12.52 4.44 -6.39
CA LEU A 79 -12.46 4.65 -7.84
C LEU A 79 -11.73 5.97 -8.11
N VAL A 80 -10.82 5.97 -9.08
CA VAL A 80 -10.10 7.17 -9.53
C VAL A 80 -10.57 7.51 -10.94
N GLN A 81 -10.91 8.78 -11.15
CA GLN A 81 -11.29 9.32 -12.44
C GLN A 81 -10.40 10.51 -12.79
N LEU A 82 -10.03 10.59 -14.07
CA LEU A 82 -9.25 11.68 -14.64
C LEU A 82 -10.10 12.48 -15.62
N PRO A 83 -9.70 13.71 -16.00
CA PRO A 83 -10.38 14.47 -17.04
C PRO A 83 -10.48 13.66 -18.34
N ALA A 84 -11.58 13.83 -19.09
CA ALA A 84 -11.86 13.05 -20.30
C ALA A 84 -10.78 13.12 -21.39
N THR A 85 -9.96 14.17 -21.39
CA THR A 85 -8.81 14.36 -22.29
C THR A 85 -7.55 13.60 -21.86
N SER A 86 -7.57 12.95 -20.70
CA SER A 86 -6.42 12.24 -20.13
C SER A 86 -6.39 10.78 -20.58
N ALA A 87 -5.21 10.16 -20.48
CA ALA A 87 -5.07 8.72 -20.61
C ALA A 87 -5.87 7.97 -19.52
N THR A 88 -5.98 6.65 -19.66
CA THR A 88 -6.55 5.78 -18.63
C THR A 88 -5.86 6.01 -17.29
N PRO A 89 -6.62 6.06 -16.16
CA PRO A 89 -6.01 6.21 -14.85
C PRO A 89 -4.98 5.11 -14.58
N PRO A 90 -3.82 5.43 -13.98
CA PRO A 90 -2.85 4.42 -13.60
C PRO A 90 -3.42 3.46 -12.56
N HIS A 91 -2.88 2.25 -12.54
CA HIS A 91 -3.12 1.30 -11.45
C HIS A 91 -2.50 1.82 -10.17
N PHE A 92 -3.16 1.55 -9.04
CA PHE A 92 -2.65 1.94 -7.74
C PHE A 92 -3.01 0.95 -6.64
N SER A 93 -2.28 1.02 -5.53
CA SER A 93 -2.63 0.33 -4.30
C SER A 93 -2.21 1.14 -3.08
N LEU A 94 -3.07 1.18 -2.06
CA LEU A 94 -2.83 1.91 -0.81
C LEU A 94 -2.59 0.93 0.34
N SER A 95 -1.66 1.26 1.23
CA SER A 95 -1.54 0.62 2.53
C SER A 95 -1.10 1.60 3.60
N HIS A 96 -1.40 1.29 4.86
CA HIS A 96 -0.99 2.08 6.00
C HIS A 96 -0.69 1.19 7.21
N SER A 97 0.29 1.53 8.03
CA SER A 97 0.58 0.82 9.28
C SER A 97 1.25 1.76 10.27
N ARG A 98 0.65 1.90 11.46
CA ARG A 98 1.14 2.74 12.58
C ARG A 98 1.64 4.14 12.17
N GLY A 99 0.81 4.87 11.43
CA GLY A 99 1.09 6.22 10.97
C GLY A 99 1.83 6.27 9.64
N TRP A 100 2.48 5.21 9.18
CA TRP A 100 2.98 5.16 7.82
C TRP A 100 1.83 4.97 6.84
N VAL A 101 1.89 5.71 5.73
CA VAL A 101 0.95 5.59 4.61
C VAL A 101 1.76 5.47 3.33
N ALA A 102 1.39 4.50 2.49
CA ALA A 102 2.05 4.26 1.23
C ALA A 102 1.04 4.16 0.08
N CYS A 103 1.43 4.70 -1.07
CA CYS A 103 0.70 4.59 -2.34
C CYS A 103 1.65 4.08 -3.41
N ALA A 104 1.36 2.90 -3.94
CA ALA A 104 2.02 2.38 -5.13
C ALA A 104 1.22 2.78 -6.38
N VAL A 105 1.90 3.17 -7.45
CA VAL A 105 1.31 3.45 -8.77
C VAL A 105 2.11 2.83 -9.90
N SER A 106 1.41 2.40 -10.96
CA SER A 106 1.97 1.87 -12.21
C SER A 106 1.06 2.21 -13.37
N ALA A 107 1.63 2.57 -14.53
CA ALA A 107 0.88 2.82 -15.74
C ALA A 107 0.44 1.52 -16.44
N ASP A 108 1.16 0.42 -16.20
CA ASP A 108 1.16 -0.74 -17.09
C ASP A 108 0.55 -2.01 -16.47
N THR A 109 0.49 -2.11 -15.14
CA THR A 109 0.08 -3.36 -14.48
C THR A 109 -0.63 -3.11 -13.15
N ALA A 110 -1.60 -3.95 -12.84
CA ALA A 110 -2.31 -3.93 -11.56
C ALA A 110 -1.33 -4.18 -10.41
N LEU A 111 -1.61 -3.54 -9.27
CA LEU A 111 -0.75 -3.57 -8.09
C LEU A 111 -1.55 -3.96 -6.84
N GLY A 112 -0.87 -4.66 -5.94
CA GLY A 112 -1.27 -4.83 -4.55
C GLY A 112 -0.11 -4.46 -3.64
N LEU A 113 -0.27 -3.46 -2.79
CA LEU A 113 0.76 -3.00 -1.85
C LEU A 113 0.31 -3.31 -0.44
N ASP A 114 1.23 -3.82 0.37
CA ASP A 114 1.05 -3.83 1.81
C ASP A 114 2.31 -3.40 2.57
N ILE A 115 2.11 -2.70 3.68
CA ILE A 115 3.16 -2.28 4.61
C ILE A 115 2.76 -2.66 6.02
N GLU A 116 3.70 -3.15 6.81
CA GLU A 116 3.48 -3.46 8.21
C GLU A 116 4.63 -3.01 9.09
N THR A 117 4.32 -2.32 10.18
CA THR A 117 5.31 -1.95 11.19
C THR A 117 5.62 -3.17 12.04
N LEU A 118 6.91 -3.56 12.07
CA LEU A 118 7.38 -4.68 12.86
C LEU A 118 7.12 -4.43 14.35
N ASP A 119 6.66 -5.48 15.03
CA ASP A 119 6.38 -5.47 16.46
C ASP A 119 6.90 -6.76 17.07
N ALA A 120 8.01 -6.65 17.79
CA ALA A 120 8.66 -7.79 18.42
C ALA A 120 7.91 -8.28 19.67
N GLU A 121 6.96 -7.51 20.20
CA GLU A 121 6.20 -7.87 21.40
C GLU A 121 5.02 -8.82 21.08
N ARG A 122 4.67 -8.97 19.80
CA ARG A 122 3.57 -9.85 19.39
C ARG A 122 4.00 -11.32 19.35
N ASP A 123 3.07 -12.18 19.77
CA ASP A 123 3.16 -13.63 19.54
C ASP A 123 2.87 -13.94 18.06
N VAL A 124 3.90 -13.76 17.23
CA VAL A 124 3.84 -14.01 15.79
C VAL A 124 3.59 -15.47 15.44
N ASP A 125 3.97 -16.42 16.31
CA ASP A 125 3.70 -17.84 16.10
C ASP A 125 2.20 -18.14 16.32
N ALA A 126 1.57 -17.57 17.36
CA ALA A 126 0.13 -17.72 17.58
C ALA A 126 -0.71 -17.06 16.48
N ILE A 127 -0.33 -15.85 16.05
CA ILE A 127 -1.02 -15.16 14.95
C ILE A 127 -0.82 -15.95 13.65
N GLY A 128 0.40 -16.42 13.38
CA GLY A 128 0.72 -17.22 12.20
C GLY A 128 -0.15 -18.48 12.11
N ARG A 129 -0.29 -19.24 13.21
CA ARG A 129 -1.13 -20.44 13.25
C ARG A 129 -2.61 -20.17 12.93
N ALA A 130 -3.11 -18.97 13.22
CA ALA A 130 -4.50 -18.61 12.97
C ALA A 130 -4.74 -18.07 11.54
N ALA A 131 -3.71 -17.56 10.87
CA ALA A 131 -3.84 -16.83 9.60
C ALA A 131 -3.15 -17.49 8.40
N PHE A 132 -2.15 -18.32 8.65
CA PHE A 132 -1.32 -18.94 7.60
C PHE A 132 -1.70 -20.40 7.36
N SER A 133 -1.33 -20.91 6.19
CA SER A 133 -1.46 -22.34 5.91
C SER A 133 -0.55 -23.17 6.81
N VAL A 134 -0.75 -24.48 6.84
CA VAL A 134 0.12 -25.40 7.60
C VAL A 134 1.57 -25.32 7.11
N ALA A 135 1.78 -25.24 5.79
CA ALA A 135 3.12 -25.15 5.21
C ALA A 135 3.81 -23.82 5.60
N GLU A 136 3.06 -22.72 5.53
CA GLU A 136 3.52 -21.38 5.92
C GLU A 136 3.82 -21.28 7.42
N SER A 137 2.96 -21.86 8.27
CA SER A 137 3.15 -21.90 9.73
C SER A 137 4.37 -22.74 10.12
N ASN A 138 4.55 -23.91 9.50
CA ASN A 138 5.72 -24.75 9.74
C ASN A 138 7.01 -24.08 9.29
N TRP A 139 6.98 -23.41 8.13
CA TRP A 139 8.10 -22.61 7.66
C TRP A 139 8.46 -21.51 8.66
N LEU A 140 7.48 -20.72 9.12
CA LEU A 140 7.71 -19.67 10.11
C LEU A 140 8.26 -20.24 11.43
N ALA A 141 7.71 -21.36 11.90
CA ALA A 141 8.15 -22.00 13.14
C ALA A 141 9.62 -22.47 13.07
N SER A 142 10.09 -22.86 11.88
CA SER A 142 11.48 -23.27 11.63
C SER A 142 12.47 -22.10 11.53
N ARG A 143 11.99 -20.84 11.48
CA ARG A 143 12.87 -19.67 11.36
C ARG A 143 13.63 -19.42 12.67
N PRO A 144 14.91 -18.99 12.59
CA PRO A 144 15.64 -18.56 13.78
C PRO A 144 14.89 -17.45 14.51
N ALA A 145 14.98 -17.42 15.85
CA ALA A 145 14.27 -16.44 16.68
C ALA A 145 14.56 -14.97 16.27
N GLY A 146 15.80 -14.68 15.83
CA GLY A 146 16.20 -13.34 15.38
C GLY A 146 15.53 -12.88 14.08
N ASP A 147 15.16 -13.81 13.19
CA ASP A 147 14.55 -13.50 11.89
C ASP A 147 13.02 -13.66 11.92
N LYS A 148 12.51 -14.45 12.87
CA LYS A 148 11.10 -14.89 12.90
C LYS A 148 10.08 -13.76 12.82
N VAL A 149 10.29 -12.66 13.56
CA VAL A 149 9.37 -11.50 13.52
C VAL A 149 9.36 -10.85 12.14
N ALA A 150 10.54 -10.62 11.55
CA ALA A 150 10.65 -10.02 10.23
C ALA A 150 10.06 -10.93 9.14
N ASP A 151 10.27 -12.24 9.25
CA ASP A 151 9.73 -13.24 8.34
C ASP A 151 8.21 -13.38 8.46
N PHE A 152 7.65 -13.32 9.68
CA PHE A 152 6.21 -13.26 9.91
C PHE A 152 5.61 -12.06 9.19
N TYR A 153 6.15 -10.85 9.42
CA TYR A 153 5.62 -9.63 8.83
C TYR A 153 5.79 -9.60 7.31
N THR A 154 6.87 -10.16 6.78
CA THR A 154 7.07 -10.31 5.32
C THR A 154 6.04 -11.26 4.72
N LEU A 155 5.77 -12.39 5.37
CA LEU A 155 4.76 -13.34 4.91
C LEU A 155 3.35 -12.73 4.97
N TRP A 156 3.02 -12.09 6.09
CA TRP A 156 1.76 -11.37 6.30
C TRP A 156 1.53 -10.30 5.24
N SER A 157 2.47 -9.37 5.07
CA SER A 157 2.36 -8.29 4.09
C SER A 157 2.25 -8.83 2.68
N SER A 158 2.88 -9.97 2.39
CA SER A 158 2.77 -10.59 1.06
C SER A 158 1.39 -11.21 0.82
N LYS A 159 0.74 -11.82 1.82
CA LYS A 159 -0.64 -12.33 1.67
C LYS A 159 -1.63 -11.19 1.43
N GLU A 160 -1.51 -10.10 2.20
CA GLU A 160 -2.35 -8.90 2.05
C GLU A 160 -2.10 -8.19 0.70
N ALA A 161 -0.85 -8.08 0.27
CA ALA A 161 -0.51 -7.52 -1.04
C ALA A 161 -1.10 -8.35 -2.19
N ILE A 162 -1.03 -9.69 -2.13
CA ILE A 162 -1.66 -10.55 -3.14
C ILE A 162 -3.19 -10.39 -3.12
N PHE A 163 -3.80 -10.36 -1.95
CA PHE A 163 -5.25 -10.15 -1.82
C PHE A 163 -5.69 -8.84 -2.49
N LYS A 164 -4.93 -7.75 -2.27
CA LYS A 164 -5.20 -6.45 -2.91
C LYS A 164 -5.02 -6.49 -4.42
N LEU A 165 -3.99 -7.18 -4.93
CA LEU A 165 -3.77 -7.38 -6.37
C LEU A 165 -4.96 -8.13 -7.02
N MET A 166 -5.36 -9.26 -6.43
CA MET A 166 -6.47 -10.09 -6.93
C MET A 166 -7.81 -9.35 -6.88
N SER A 167 -8.02 -8.52 -5.86
CA SER A 167 -9.18 -7.64 -5.77
C SER A 167 -9.20 -6.57 -6.87
N ALA A 168 -8.03 -6.08 -7.28
CA ALA A 168 -7.90 -5.10 -8.36
C ALA A 168 -8.10 -5.72 -9.76
N GLN A 169 -7.74 -6.99 -9.95
CA GLN A 169 -7.83 -7.70 -11.24
C GLN A 169 -9.20 -8.39 -11.50
N ALA A 170 -10.19 -8.19 -10.63
CA ALA A 170 -11.52 -8.81 -10.70
C ALA A 170 -11.48 -10.34 -10.56
N GLY A 171 -11.07 -10.85 -9.39
CA GLY A 171 -11.12 -12.29 -9.12
C GLY A 171 -11.50 -12.70 -7.69
N GLY A 172 -11.35 -11.81 -6.70
CA GLY A 172 -11.73 -12.09 -5.29
C GLY A 172 -11.21 -13.43 -4.75
N ALA A 173 -10.11 -13.93 -5.30
CA ALA A 173 -9.59 -15.24 -4.97
C ALA A 173 -8.85 -15.19 -3.63
N ALA A 174 -8.84 -16.31 -2.91
CA ALA A 174 -7.98 -16.46 -1.76
C ALA A 174 -6.51 -16.34 -2.22
N PRO A 175 -5.64 -15.64 -1.45
CA PRO A 175 -4.21 -15.63 -1.72
C PRO A 175 -3.67 -17.06 -1.77
N PRO A 176 -2.79 -17.39 -2.72
CA PRO A 176 -2.18 -18.70 -2.78
C PRO A 176 -1.26 -18.91 -1.58
N ASP A 177 -0.95 -20.17 -1.31
CA ASP A 177 0.13 -20.51 -0.40
C ASP A 177 1.45 -19.94 -0.93
N GLN A 178 2.17 -19.25 -0.06
CA GLN A 178 3.45 -18.65 -0.40
C GLN A 178 4.63 -19.50 0.03
N VAL A 179 4.39 -20.70 0.57
CA VAL A 179 5.44 -21.65 0.91
C VAL A 179 5.23 -22.95 0.16
N ALA A 180 6.24 -23.35 -0.61
CA ALA A 180 6.31 -24.65 -1.25
C ALA A 180 7.67 -25.29 -0.99
N ALA A 181 7.68 -26.56 -0.58
CA ALA A 181 8.90 -27.30 -0.25
C ALA A 181 9.84 -26.55 0.74
N GLY A 182 9.25 -25.88 1.74
CA GLY A 182 10.01 -25.13 2.77
C GLY A 182 10.63 -23.82 2.29
N VAL A 183 10.23 -23.32 1.11
CA VAL A 183 10.75 -22.06 0.55
C VAL A 183 9.62 -21.05 0.41
N CYS A 184 9.85 -19.83 0.90
CA CYS A 184 8.96 -18.69 0.66
C CYS A 184 9.07 -18.24 -0.80
N LEU A 185 7.98 -18.36 -1.53
CA LEU A 185 7.84 -17.98 -2.92
C LEU A 185 7.81 -16.46 -3.05
N ARG A 186 8.41 -15.96 -4.13
CA ARG A 186 8.36 -14.53 -4.52
C ARG A 186 7.54 -14.29 -5.79
N SER A 187 7.04 -15.34 -6.41
CA SER A 187 6.18 -15.24 -7.60
C SER A 187 5.44 -16.56 -7.82
N GLY A 188 4.31 -16.47 -8.49
CA GLY A 188 3.55 -17.62 -8.98
C GLY A 188 2.82 -17.29 -10.28
N PRO A 189 1.94 -18.17 -10.75
CA PRO A 189 1.15 -17.92 -11.95
C PRO A 189 0.30 -16.65 -11.80
N GLY A 190 0.56 -15.63 -12.64
CA GLY A 190 -0.20 -14.38 -12.66
C GLY A 190 0.12 -13.39 -11.53
N TRP A 191 1.18 -13.60 -10.74
CA TRP A 191 1.60 -12.64 -9.73
C TRP A 191 3.12 -12.68 -9.45
N HIS A 192 3.67 -11.51 -9.18
CA HIS A 192 5.07 -11.32 -8.78
C HIS A 192 5.14 -10.45 -7.54
N ALA A 193 5.89 -10.88 -6.53
CA ALA A 193 6.10 -10.14 -5.29
C ALA A 193 7.54 -9.65 -5.16
N ARG A 194 7.69 -8.43 -4.67
CA ARG A 194 8.96 -7.88 -4.20
C ARG A 194 8.78 -7.42 -2.77
N THR A 195 9.69 -7.84 -1.90
CA THR A 195 9.65 -7.56 -0.47
C THR A 195 10.85 -6.73 -0.05
N TRP A 196 10.64 -5.84 0.90
CA TRP A 196 11.68 -5.00 1.46
C TRP A 196 11.46 -4.76 2.96
N SER A 197 12.56 -4.48 3.65
CA SER A 197 12.51 -3.87 4.98
C SER A 197 13.12 -2.48 4.93
N GLN A 198 12.40 -1.46 5.42
CA GLN A 198 12.85 -0.07 5.47
C GLN A 198 12.15 0.67 6.60
N GLN A 199 12.89 1.43 7.42
CA GLN A 199 12.32 2.26 8.50
C GLN A 199 11.42 1.49 9.48
N GLY A 200 11.77 0.22 9.79
CA GLY A 200 10.97 -0.63 10.67
C GLY A 200 9.67 -1.16 10.04
N LEU A 201 9.51 -1.02 8.72
CA LEU A 201 8.40 -1.58 7.95
C LEU A 201 8.84 -2.83 7.20
N ALA A 202 8.03 -3.88 7.22
CA ALA A 202 7.97 -4.88 6.17
C ALA A 202 7.07 -4.33 5.06
N MET A 203 7.49 -4.45 3.81
CA MET A 203 6.75 -3.93 2.67
C MET A 203 6.75 -4.97 1.57
N THR A 204 5.56 -5.28 1.04
CA THR A 204 5.41 -6.13 -0.13
C THR A 204 4.63 -5.41 -1.22
N LEU A 205 5.20 -5.38 -2.42
CA LEU A 205 4.48 -5.02 -3.64
C LEU A 205 4.27 -6.27 -4.48
N CYS A 206 3.01 -6.55 -4.81
CA CYS A 206 2.58 -7.56 -5.76
C CYS A 206 2.10 -6.89 -7.06
N SER A 207 2.42 -7.49 -8.19
CA SER A 207 1.99 -7.05 -9.52
C SER A 207 1.59 -8.22 -10.41
N GLY A 208 0.72 -7.96 -11.39
CA GLY A 208 0.33 -8.96 -12.39
C GLY A 208 1.50 -9.36 -13.29
N ASP A 209 2.31 -8.38 -13.67
CA ASP A 209 3.49 -8.56 -14.53
C ASP A 209 4.78 -8.37 -13.73
N ARG A 210 5.87 -8.99 -14.18
CA ARG A 210 7.19 -8.80 -13.57
C ARG A 210 7.66 -7.36 -13.80
N LEU A 211 7.78 -6.59 -12.72
CA LEU A 211 8.29 -5.22 -12.75
C LEU A 211 9.80 -5.19 -13.04
N GLN A 212 10.21 -4.35 -13.98
CA GLN A 212 11.61 -4.07 -14.25
C GLN A 212 12.23 -3.29 -13.09
N SER A 213 11.52 -2.26 -12.61
CA SER A 213 12.00 -1.38 -11.56
C SER A 213 10.89 -1.00 -10.58
N VAL A 214 11.29 -0.73 -9.34
CA VAL A 214 10.40 -0.18 -8.31
C VAL A 214 11.15 0.92 -7.57
N ALA A 215 10.74 2.16 -7.78
CA ALA A 215 11.22 3.29 -6.99
C ALA A 215 10.46 3.34 -5.66
N ARG A 216 11.17 3.54 -4.55
CA ARG A 216 10.57 3.63 -3.20
C ARG A 216 11.02 4.93 -2.57
N ILE A 217 10.10 5.87 -2.40
CA ILE A 217 10.43 7.26 -2.07
C ILE A 217 9.71 7.65 -0.79
N CYS A 218 10.48 7.89 0.26
CA CYS A 218 9.97 8.45 1.51
C CYS A 218 9.91 9.96 1.37
N LEU A 219 8.70 10.48 1.16
CA LEU A 219 8.44 11.90 1.03
C LEU A 219 8.60 12.61 2.38
N ARG A 220 9.06 13.85 2.32
CA ARG A 220 9.21 14.77 3.46
C ARG A 220 8.42 16.05 3.23
N GLY A 221 8.11 16.76 4.31
CA GLY A 221 7.33 17.99 4.25
C GLY A 221 5.85 17.70 3.96
N ALA A 222 4.99 18.68 4.17
CA ALA A 222 3.57 18.39 4.31
C ALA A 222 2.70 18.75 3.11
N THR A 223 3.28 19.10 1.96
CA THR A 223 2.49 19.55 0.79
C THR A 223 2.88 18.82 -0.50
N PRO A 224 1.93 18.59 -1.42
CA PRO A 224 2.24 18.08 -2.77
C PRO A 224 3.31 18.89 -3.50
N SER A 225 3.36 20.22 -3.31
CA SER A 225 4.41 21.07 -3.88
C SER A 225 5.80 20.74 -3.33
N ALA A 226 5.92 20.49 -2.02
CA ALA A 226 7.19 20.07 -1.42
C ALA A 226 7.61 18.67 -1.87
N TRP A 227 6.64 17.78 -2.11
CA TRP A 227 6.90 16.43 -2.62
C TRP A 227 7.38 16.46 -4.07
N SER A 228 6.81 17.31 -4.93
CA SER A 228 7.25 17.45 -6.33
C SER A 228 8.74 17.76 -6.46
N GLN A 229 9.29 18.60 -5.58
CA GLN A 229 10.71 18.96 -5.57
C GLN A 229 11.63 17.78 -5.21
N GLN A 230 11.12 16.76 -4.52
CA GLN A 230 11.89 15.55 -4.16
C GLN A 230 11.87 14.47 -5.24
N LEU A 231 10.99 14.62 -6.24
CA LEU A 231 10.82 13.69 -7.34
C LEU A 231 11.42 14.22 -8.65
N SER A 232 12.19 15.31 -8.58
CA SER A 232 12.86 15.96 -9.72
C SER A 232 14.07 15.15 -10.17
#